data_AF-X1GK21-F1
#
_entry.id   AF-X1GK21-F1
#
_cell.length_a   1.000
_cell.length_b   1.000
_cell.length_c   1.000
_cell.angle_alpha   90.00
_cell.angle_beta   90.00
_cell.angle_gamma   90.00
#
_symmetry.space_group_name_H-M   'P 1'
#
loop_
_entity.id
_entity.type
_entity.pdbx_description
1 polymer ?
#
loop_
_entity_poly.entity_id
_entity_poly.type
_entity_poly.pdbx_seq_one_letter_code
_entity_poly.pdbx_strand_id
1 'polypeptide(L)'
;SSPVQELEVNGTVQMSGFNLTTAGAADYVLTTNGSGVGSWAAIPPDADWTISVDDMYSAVTGNVGIGVASPAQKLDVDGTAQMTGFKLTPGGATGYVLTEDGSGVGSWQVIPPDADWTISVDDMYSAVTGNVGIGTSGPTAKLDVTGTTGYDQIRMRTSFTPSGTSDASGNQGDVAWDNDYIYVKTGDGWERAALSTW
;
A
#
# COMPACT_ATOMS: atom_id res chain seq x y z
N SER A 1 -21.02 -80.07 16.79
CA SER A 1 -19.84 -79.57 17.51
C SER A 1 -19.47 -78.24 16.89
N SER A 2 -19.33 -77.18 17.69
CA SER A 2 -18.73 -75.95 17.17
C SER A 2 -17.25 -76.23 16.90
N PRO A 3 -16.70 -75.94 15.71
CA PRO A 3 -15.27 -76.06 15.48
C PRO A 3 -14.53 -75.09 16.40
N VAL A 4 -13.46 -75.58 17.03
CA VAL A 4 -12.62 -74.85 18.01
C VAL A 4 -11.28 -74.41 17.40
N GLN A 5 -11.11 -74.54 16.08
CA GLN A 5 -9.88 -74.21 15.39
C GLN A 5 -10.03 -72.92 14.58
N GLU A 6 -9.00 -72.09 14.65
CA GLU A 6 -8.86 -70.89 13.83
C GLU A 6 -8.67 -71.27 12.35
N LEU A 7 -9.19 -70.43 11.45
CA LEU A 7 -8.96 -70.60 10.02
C LEU A 7 -7.54 -70.13 9.68
N GLU A 8 -6.61 -71.06 9.53
CA GLU A 8 -5.28 -70.79 9.00
C GLU A 8 -5.28 -70.98 7.48
N VAL A 9 -4.87 -69.94 6.73
CA VAL A 9 -4.70 -70.02 5.28
C VAL A 9 -3.28 -69.63 4.92
N ASN A 10 -2.51 -70.58 4.39
CA ASN A 10 -1.17 -70.35 3.88
C ASN A 10 -1.24 -69.97 2.38
N GLY A 11 -1.79 -68.79 2.09
CA GLY A 11 -2.00 -68.31 0.72
C GLY A 11 -3.00 -67.15 0.63
N THR A 12 -3.43 -66.84 -0.59
CA THR A 12 -4.40 -65.75 -0.83
C THR A 12 -5.82 -66.21 -0.53
N VAL A 13 -6.53 -65.45 0.30
CA VAL A 13 -7.98 -65.61 0.46
C VAL A 13 -8.69 -64.67 -0.52
N GLN A 14 -9.42 -65.23 -1.49
CA GLN A 14 -10.37 -64.48 -2.31
C GLN A 14 -11.78 -64.74 -1.77
N MET A 15 -12.49 -63.68 -1.40
CA MET A 15 -13.86 -63.76 -0.91
C MET A 15 -14.70 -62.64 -1.51
N SER A 16 -15.97 -62.90 -1.78
CA SER A 16 -16.89 -61.91 -2.34
C SER A 16 -17.30 -60.82 -1.32
N GLY A 17 -17.06 -61.05 -0.04
CA GLY A 17 -17.30 -60.08 1.02
C GLY A 17 -16.63 -60.50 2.33
N PHE A 18 -16.04 -59.53 3.03
CA PHE A 18 -15.46 -59.70 4.36
C PHE A 18 -16.38 -58.99 5.37
N ASN A 19 -17.10 -59.75 6.19
CA ASN A 19 -18.01 -59.20 7.19
C ASN A 19 -17.41 -59.36 8.59
N LEU A 20 -17.03 -58.25 9.21
CA LEU A 20 -16.61 -58.21 10.61
C LEU A 20 -17.86 -58.24 11.49
N THR A 21 -17.89 -59.12 12.49
CA THR A 21 -19.03 -59.28 13.42
C THR A 21 -19.26 -58.06 14.31
N THR A 22 -18.32 -57.11 14.34
CA THR A 22 -18.46 -55.79 14.96
C THR A 22 -18.23 -54.73 13.89
N ALA A 23 -19.26 -53.94 13.60
CA ALA A 23 -19.15 -52.80 12.69
C ALA A 23 -18.32 -51.69 13.34
N GLY A 24 -17.48 -51.01 12.56
CA GLY A 24 -16.83 -49.76 12.98
C GLY A 24 -17.87 -48.64 13.08
N ALA A 25 -17.58 -47.61 13.89
CA ALA A 25 -18.32 -46.36 13.84
C ALA A 25 -17.90 -45.53 12.60
N ALA A 26 -18.62 -44.45 12.30
CA ALA A 26 -18.15 -43.46 11.33
C ALA A 26 -16.76 -42.94 11.74
N ASP A 27 -15.91 -42.66 10.76
CA ASP A 27 -14.53 -42.16 10.94
C ASP A 27 -13.58 -43.13 11.67
N TYR A 28 -13.83 -44.43 11.56
CA TYR A 28 -12.92 -45.48 11.99
C TYR A 28 -12.28 -46.18 10.80
N VAL A 29 -11.04 -46.63 10.98
CA VAL A 29 -10.29 -47.43 10.02
C VAL A 29 -9.95 -48.79 10.64
N LEU A 30 -9.98 -49.84 9.83
CA LEU A 30 -9.47 -51.15 10.25
C LEU A 30 -7.95 -51.09 10.29
N THR A 31 -7.40 -51.14 11.49
CA THR A 31 -5.95 -51.18 11.72
C THR A 31 -5.51 -52.60 12.04
N THR A 32 -4.23 -52.90 11.85
CA THR A 32 -3.63 -54.17 12.30
C THR A 32 -2.63 -53.87 13.41
N ASN A 33 -2.54 -54.73 14.42
CA ASN A 33 -1.55 -54.62 15.49
C ASN A 33 -0.13 -55.08 15.09
N GLY A 34 0.15 -55.26 13.79
CA GLY A 34 1.41 -55.80 13.28
C GLY A 34 1.57 -57.32 13.43
N SER A 35 0.64 -57.99 14.13
CA SER A 35 0.58 -59.45 14.29
C SER A 35 -0.59 -60.07 13.50
N GLY A 36 -1.17 -59.32 12.55
CA GLY A 36 -2.26 -59.79 11.69
C GLY A 36 -3.66 -59.73 12.32
N VAL A 37 -3.80 -59.25 13.56
CA VAL A 37 -5.12 -59.05 14.20
C VAL A 37 -5.65 -57.68 13.83
N GLY A 38 -6.81 -57.66 13.16
CA GLY A 38 -7.53 -56.45 12.78
C GLY A 38 -8.40 -55.89 13.91
N SER A 39 -8.36 -54.59 14.14
CA SER A 39 -9.25 -53.88 15.07
C SER A 39 -9.66 -52.52 14.50
N TRP A 40 -10.90 -52.11 14.75
CA TRP A 40 -11.36 -50.77 14.43
C TRP A 40 -10.67 -49.76 15.35
N ALA A 41 -9.99 -48.78 14.77
CA ALA A 41 -9.45 -47.63 15.48
C ALA A 41 -10.08 -46.36 14.93
N ALA A 42 -10.36 -45.40 15.80
CA ALA A 42 -10.74 -44.06 15.37
C ALA A 42 -9.59 -43.49 14.52
N ILE A 43 -9.93 -42.84 13.42
CA ILE A 43 -8.96 -42.03 12.69
C ILE A 43 -8.59 -40.86 13.63
N PRO A 44 -7.33 -40.74 14.08
CA PRO A 44 -6.94 -39.59 14.88
C PRO A 44 -7.17 -38.34 14.03
N PRO A 45 -7.73 -37.25 14.60
CA PRO A 45 -7.72 -35.98 13.90
C PRO A 45 -6.26 -35.65 13.56
N ASP A 46 -6.03 -35.04 12.40
CA ASP A 46 -4.68 -34.68 11.94
C ASP A 46 -3.94 -33.74 12.93
N ALA A 47 -4.68 -33.16 13.89
CA ALA A 47 -4.24 -32.34 15.01
C ALA A 47 -3.48 -31.05 14.62
N ASP A 48 -3.07 -30.95 13.37
CA ASP A 48 -2.43 -29.79 12.79
C ASP A 48 -3.44 -28.77 12.26
N TRP A 49 -4.59 -29.23 11.75
CA TRP A 49 -5.67 -28.40 11.20
C TRP A 49 -7.00 -28.70 11.88
N THR A 50 -7.60 -27.67 12.50
CA THR A 50 -8.94 -27.77 13.07
C THR A 50 -9.97 -27.29 12.05
N ILE A 51 -10.94 -28.14 11.76
CA ILE A 51 -12.17 -27.74 11.06
C ILE A 51 -13.24 -27.47 12.13
N SER A 52 -13.78 -26.25 12.14
CA SER A 52 -14.84 -25.82 13.06
C SER A 52 -15.94 -25.14 12.26
N VAL A 53 -17.06 -25.86 12.09
CA VAL A 53 -18.17 -25.43 11.22
C VAL A 53 -17.64 -25.23 9.79
N ASP A 54 -17.61 -23.99 9.30
CA ASP A 54 -17.19 -23.62 7.94
C ASP A 54 -15.74 -23.10 7.89
N ASP A 55 -15.06 -23.04 9.04
CA ASP A 55 -13.70 -22.51 9.15
C ASP A 55 -12.66 -23.64 9.27
N MET A 56 -11.50 -23.46 8.65
CA MET A 56 -10.31 -24.28 8.84
C MET A 56 -9.16 -23.39 9.33
N TYR A 57 -8.53 -23.75 10.45
CA TYR A 57 -7.40 -23.00 11.01
C TYR A 57 -6.36 -23.92 11.66
N SER A 58 -5.13 -23.43 11.78
CA SER A 58 -4.03 -24.20 12.35
C SER A 58 -4.26 -24.44 13.85
N ALA A 59 -4.18 -25.69 14.29
CA ALA A 59 -4.27 -26.07 15.71
C ALA A 59 -2.90 -26.07 16.41
N VAL A 60 -1.80 -25.96 15.65
CA VAL A 60 -0.47 -25.83 16.24
C VAL A 60 -0.20 -24.40 16.70
N THR A 61 0.53 -24.24 17.80
CA THR A 61 0.96 -22.93 18.31
C THR A 61 2.12 -22.33 17.50
N GLY A 62 2.71 -23.13 16.62
CA GLY A 62 3.82 -22.79 15.74
C GLY A 62 3.43 -21.85 14.59
N ASN A 63 4.12 -21.99 13.48
CA ASN A 63 3.97 -21.17 12.28
C ASN A 63 3.56 -22.05 11.10
N VAL A 64 2.83 -21.49 10.15
CA VAL A 64 2.43 -22.16 8.91
C VAL A 64 3.37 -21.74 7.78
N GLY A 65 4.04 -22.72 7.17
CA GLY A 65 4.87 -22.52 5.98
C GLY A 65 4.19 -23.04 4.74
N ILE A 66 4.12 -22.24 3.67
CA ILE A 66 3.72 -22.67 2.34
C ILE A 66 4.97 -22.62 1.45
N GLY A 67 5.52 -23.80 1.13
CA GLY A 67 6.83 -23.90 0.45
C GLY A 67 8.04 -23.66 1.36
N VAL A 68 7.83 -23.38 2.65
CA VAL A 68 8.88 -23.00 3.61
C VAL A 68 9.05 -24.07 4.70
N ALA A 69 10.25 -24.66 4.83
CA ALA A 69 10.53 -25.73 5.80
C ALA A 69 10.86 -25.23 7.22
N SER A 70 11.04 -23.91 7.42
CA SER A 70 11.28 -23.30 8.73
C SER A 70 10.74 -21.87 8.74
N PRO A 71 9.41 -21.68 8.89
CA PRO A 71 8.77 -20.37 8.78
C PRO A 71 9.28 -19.39 9.84
N ALA A 72 9.76 -18.22 9.41
CA ALA A 72 10.24 -17.17 10.32
C ALA A 72 9.08 -16.31 10.88
N GLN A 73 7.93 -16.33 10.21
CA GLN A 73 6.72 -15.61 10.58
C GLN A 73 5.54 -16.57 10.76
N LYS A 74 4.47 -16.10 11.41
CA LYS A 74 3.27 -16.93 11.69
C LYS A 74 2.66 -17.56 10.44
N LEU A 75 2.69 -16.83 9.34
CA LEU A 75 2.45 -17.32 8.00
C LEU A 75 3.65 -16.91 7.14
N ASP A 76 4.31 -17.89 6.53
CA ASP A 76 5.48 -17.67 5.67
C ASP A 76 5.25 -18.40 4.34
N VAL A 77 5.28 -17.65 3.23
CA VAL A 77 4.91 -18.14 1.91
C VAL A 77 6.06 -17.90 0.96
N ASP A 78 6.72 -18.98 0.54
CA ASP A 78 7.69 -18.95 -0.56
C ASP A 78 6.93 -19.01 -1.89
N GLY A 79 6.43 -17.85 -2.33
CA GLY A 79 5.63 -17.73 -3.54
C GLY A 79 4.69 -16.54 -3.52
N THR A 80 3.54 -16.68 -4.17
CA THR A 80 2.52 -15.62 -4.28
C THR A 80 1.26 -16.02 -3.54
N ALA A 81 0.79 -15.15 -2.64
CA ALA A 81 -0.54 -15.24 -2.05
C ALA A 81 -1.53 -14.39 -2.85
N GLN A 82 -2.64 -14.98 -3.30
CA GLN A 82 -3.74 -14.25 -3.93
C GLN A 82 -4.92 -14.15 -2.96
N MET A 83 -5.41 -12.94 -2.73
CA MET A 83 -6.54 -12.67 -1.84
C MET A 83 -7.36 -11.49 -2.35
N THR A 84 -8.67 -11.49 -2.09
CA THR A 84 -9.58 -10.39 -2.46
C THR A 84 -9.50 -9.22 -1.48
N GLY A 85 -9.07 -9.49 -0.25
CA GLY A 85 -8.83 -8.48 0.78
C GLY A 85 -7.60 -8.81 1.59
N PHE A 86 -6.80 -7.78 1.89
CA PHE A 86 -5.67 -7.84 2.81
C PHE A 86 -5.84 -6.72 3.83
N LYS A 87 -5.87 -7.06 5.11
CA LYS A 87 -6.02 -6.11 6.20
C LYS A 87 -4.82 -6.17 7.12
N LEU A 88 -3.98 -5.14 7.08
CA LEU A 88 -2.99 -4.90 8.12
C LEU A 88 -3.70 -4.40 9.38
N THR A 89 -3.23 -4.83 10.55
CA THR A 89 -3.77 -4.48 11.87
C THR A 89 -3.98 -2.96 12.02
N PRO A 90 -5.03 -2.49 12.73
CA PRO A 90 -5.38 -1.07 12.76
C PRO A 90 -4.21 -0.20 13.21
N GLY A 91 -3.90 0.83 12.42
CA GLY A 91 -2.82 1.77 12.68
C GLY A 91 -2.80 2.94 11.70
N GLY A 92 -3.28 2.75 10.46
CA GLY A 92 -3.50 3.84 9.51
C GLY A 92 -4.85 4.53 9.72
N ALA A 93 -4.87 5.87 9.64
CA ALA A 93 -6.10 6.65 9.49
C ALA A 93 -6.39 6.90 7.99
N THR A 94 -7.55 7.48 7.67
CA THR A 94 -7.84 7.94 6.30
C THR A 94 -6.73 8.87 5.81
N GLY A 95 -6.21 8.63 4.60
CA GLY A 95 -5.12 9.42 4.02
C GLY A 95 -3.71 8.90 4.30
N TYR A 96 -3.56 7.72 4.87
CA TYR A 96 -2.28 7.04 5.00
C TYR A 96 -2.00 6.18 3.77
N VAL A 97 -0.72 5.98 3.47
CA VAL A 97 -0.24 5.06 2.43
C VAL A 97 0.50 3.91 3.09
N LEU A 98 0.42 2.73 2.46
CA LEU A 98 1.26 1.61 2.86
C LEU A 98 2.64 1.80 2.23
N THR A 99 3.67 1.87 3.07
CA THR A 99 5.07 1.88 2.63
C THR A 99 5.80 0.65 3.15
N GLU A 100 6.96 0.36 2.58
CA GLU A 100 7.85 -0.73 2.97
C GLU A 100 9.15 -0.15 3.52
N ASP A 101 9.78 -0.84 4.47
CA ASP A 101 10.96 -0.39 5.22
C ASP A 101 12.29 -0.87 4.62
N GLY A 102 12.32 -1.26 3.35
CA GLY A 102 13.45 -1.92 2.68
C GLY A 102 13.63 -3.41 3.03
N SER A 103 12.89 -3.94 4.02
CA SER A 103 12.93 -5.36 4.42
C SER A 103 11.65 -6.12 4.09
N GLY A 104 10.74 -5.52 3.32
CA GLY A 104 9.45 -6.10 2.97
C GLY A 104 8.34 -5.87 4.01
N VAL A 105 8.62 -5.19 5.13
CA VAL A 105 7.60 -4.97 6.17
C VAL A 105 6.74 -3.76 5.82
N GLY A 106 5.48 -4.04 5.48
CA GLY A 106 4.48 -3.01 5.23
C GLY A 106 4.04 -2.28 6.51
N SER A 107 4.13 -0.96 6.53
CA SER A 107 3.58 -0.12 7.60
C SER A 107 2.79 1.06 7.04
N TRP A 108 1.74 1.47 7.77
CA TRP A 108 0.97 2.67 7.42
C TRP A 108 1.78 3.92 7.76
N GLN A 109 2.02 4.76 6.76
CA GLN A 109 2.69 6.05 6.92
C GLN A 109 1.79 7.19 6.44
N VAL A 110 2.00 8.37 7.03
CA VAL A 110 1.43 9.60 6.49
C VAL A 110 2.00 9.80 5.08
N ILE A 111 1.16 10.24 4.13
CA ILE A 111 1.63 10.61 2.80
C ILE A 111 2.73 11.67 2.96
N PRO A 112 3.97 11.39 2.54
CA PRO A 112 5.02 12.40 2.61
C PRO A 112 4.58 13.63 1.81
N PRO A 113 4.75 14.85 2.35
CA PRO A 113 4.53 16.04 1.55
C PRO A 113 5.50 16.02 0.36
N ASP A 114 5.08 16.59 -0.76
CA ASP A 114 5.93 16.76 -1.96
C ASP A 114 7.23 17.52 -1.66
N ALA A 115 7.24 18.33 -0.59
CA ALA A 115 8.37 19.08 -0.05
C ALA A 115 8.97 20.14 -0.98
N ASP A 116 8.49 20.23 -2.22
CA ASP A 116 8.88 21.25 -3.19
C ASP A 116 8.20 22.60 -2.94
N TRP A 117 6.95 22.58 -2.45
CA TRP A 117 6.15 23.76 -2.14
C TRP A 117 5.70 23.74 -0.68
N THR A 118 5.99 24.82 0.05
CA THR A 118 5.55 25.00 1.43
C THR A 118 4.43 26.01 1.50
N ILE A 119 3.35 25.63 2.19
CA ILE A 119 2.27 26.54 2.59
C ILE A 119 2.55 26.99 4.03
N SER A 120 2.65 28.29 4.25
CA SER A 120 2.84 28.91 5.57
C SER A 120 1.77 29.98 5.76
N VAL A 121 0.80 29.69 6.64
CA VAL A 121 -0.39 30.54 6.83
C VAL A 121 -1.12 30.70 5.48
N ASP A 122 -1.14 31.90 4.91
CA ASP A 122 -1.83 32.22 3.66
C ASP A 122 -0.88 32.25 2.45
N ASP A 123 0.43 32.06 2.68
CA ASP A 123 1.47 32.13 1.65
C ASP A 123 1.90 30.74 1.17
N MET A 124 2.21 30.63 -0.12
CA MET A 124 2.85 29.47 -0.72
C MET A 124 4.19 29.88 -1.34
N TYR A 125 5.26 29.15 -1.04
CA TYR A 125 6.59 29.41 -1.59
C TYR A 125 7.35 28.11 -1.89
N SER A 126 8.32 28.21 -2.78
CA SER A 126 9.18 27.06 -3.11
C SER A 126 10.14 26.77 -1.96
N ALA A 127 10.16 25.53 -1.49
CA ALA A 127 11.08 25.06 -0.45
C ALA A 127 12.41 24.57 -1.00
N VAL A 128 12.54 24.45 -2.34
CA VAL A 128 13.83 24.13 -2.97
C VAL A 128 14.72 25.37 -3.05
N THR A 129 16.03 25.18 -2.95
CA THR A 129 17.02 26.28 -3.07
C THR A 129 17.21 26.78 -4.51
N GLY A 130 16.70 26.02 -5.48
CA GLY A 130 16.82 26.25 -6.91
C GLY A 130 15.93 27.37 -7.44
N ASN A 131 15.47 27.18 -8.68
CA ASN A 131 14.65 28.12 -9.43
C ASN A 131 13.32 27.46 -9.83
N VAL A 132 12.27 28.25 -10.01
CA VAL A 132 10.98 27.78 -10.49
C VAL A 132 10.91 28.00 -12.00
N GLY A 133 10.87 26.90 -12.77
CA GLY A 133 10.64 26.91 -14.20
C GLY A 133 9.18 26.64 -14.54
N ILE A 134 8.54 27.51 -15.33
CA ILE A 134 7.20 27.28 -15.88
C ILE A 134 7.34 27.07 -17.38
N GLY A 135 7.19 25.82 -17.82
CA GLY A 135 7.39 25.42 -19.23
C GLY A 135 8.84 25.10 -19.62
N THR A 136 9.80 25.24 -18.69
CA THR A 136 11.22 24.91 -18.88
C THR A 136 11.73 24.01 -17.75
N SER A 137 12.61 23.05 -18.08
CA SER A 137 13.31 22.20 -17.10
C SER A 137 14.70 22.72 -16.73
N GLY A 138 15.17 23.80 -17.38
CA GLY A 138 16.47 24.43 -17.14
C GLY A 138 16.36 25.92 -16.83
N PRO A 139 15.66 26.33 -15.75
CA PRO A 139 15.47 27.74 -15.40
C PRO A 139 16.78 28.44 -15.04
N THR A 140 17.06 29.59 -15.67
CA THR A 140 18.30 30.38 -15.47
C THR A 140 18.11 31.58 -14.53
N ALA A 141 16.86 31.91 -14.19
CA ALA A 141 16.48 32.90 -13.20
C ALA A 141 15.55 32.29 -12.15
N LYS A 142 15.37 32.96 -10.99
CA LYS A 142 14.56 32.45 -9.88
C LYS A 142 13.13 32.10 -10.26
N LEU A 143 12.55 32.88 -11.17
CA LEU A 143 11.34 32.55 -11.90
C LEU A 143 11.68 32.66 -13.39
N ASP A 144 11.54 31.55 -14.13
CA ASP A 144 11.82 31.47 -15.56
C ASP A 144 10.58 30.87 -16.25
N VAL A 145 9.91 31.66 -17.08
CA VAL A 145 8.63 31.31 -17.71
C VAL A 145 8.83 31.26 -19.21
N THR A 146 8.63 30.08 -19.80
CA THR A 146 8.63 29.90 -21.25
C THR A 146 7.27 29.45 -21.73
N GLY A 147 6.63 30.23 -22.59
CA GLY A 147 5.28 29.96 -23.07
C GLY A 147 5.23 28.87 -24.15
N THR A 148 4.32 27.91 -24.01
CA THR A 148 4.14 26.81 -24.96
C THR A 148 3.58 27.27 -26.31
N THR A 149 2.95 28.45 -26.38
CA THR A 149 2.32 29.02 -27.59
C THR A 149 3.16 30.12 -28.25
N GLY A 150 4.48 30.17 -27.95
CA GLY A 150 5.43 31.01 -28.68
C GLY A 150 5.70 32.40 -28.09
N TYR A 151 5.24 32.69 -26.88
CA TYR A 151 5.57 33.92 -26.15
C TYR A 151 5.37 33.73 -24.64
N ASP A 152 6.18 34.43 -23.85
CA ASP A 152 6.22 34.33 -22.40
C ASP A 152 5.28 35.37 -21.77
N GLN A 153 4.49 34.98 -20.77
CA GLN A 153 3.50 35.86 -20.15
C GLN A 153 3.41 35.68 -18.64
N ILE A 154 3.33 36.81 -17.94
CA ILE A 154 2.91 36.91 -16.54
C ILE A 154 1.66 37.79 -16.49
N ARG A 155 0.59 37.32 -15.85
CA ARG A 155 -0.69 38.02 -15.80
C ARG A 155 -0.95 38.63 -14.43
N MET A 156 -1.03 39.96 -14.38
CA MET A 156 -1.53 40.72 -13.21
C MET A 156 -2.98 41.14 -13.47
N ARG A 157 -3.94 40.63 -12.67
CA ARG A 157 -5.37 40.78 -12.98
C ARG A 157 -5.99 42.08 -12.49
N THR A 158 -5.53 42.59 -11.37
CA THR A 158 -6.06 43.80 -10.74
C THR A 158 -5.13 44.96 -11.08
N SER A 159 -5.68 46.04 -11.63
CA SER A 159 -4.93 47.28 -11.90
C SER A 159 -4.73 48.08 -10.60
N PHE A 160 -3.70 48.91 -10.60
CA PHE A 160 -3.44 49.87 -9.52
C PHE A 160 -2.79 51.12 -10.12
N THR A 161 -3.40 52.28 -9.87
CA THR A 161 -2.88 53.60 -10.26
C THR A 161 -2.35 54.30 -9.01
N PRO A 162 -1.03 54.42 -8.83
CA PRO A 162 -0.46 55.25 -7.78
C PRO A 162 -0.96 56.70 -7.87
N SER A 163 -1.29 57.30 -6.73
CA SER A 163 -1.78 58.69 -6.65
C SER A 163 -0.69 59.73 -6.95
N GLY A 164 0.59 59.32 -6.96
CA GLY A 164 1.75 60.14 -7.33
C GLY A 164 3.05 59.46 -6.93
N THR A 165 4.19 60.09 -7.21
CA THR A 165 5.52 59.55 -6.87
C THR A 165 5.65 59.20 -5.38
N SER A 166 5.10 60.04 -4.50
CA SER A 166 5.15 59.84 -3.05
C SER A 166 4.08 58.90 -2.48
N ASP A 167 3.27 58.23 -3.31
CA ASP A 167 2.25 57.28 -2.82
C ASP A 167 2.92 56.13 -2.04
N ALA A 168 2.53 55.93 -0.79
CA ALA A 168 3.16 54.97 0.12
C ALA A 168 2.74 53.51 -0.11
N SER A 169 1.75 53.26 -0.98
CA SER A 169 1.27 51.91 -1.26
C SER A 169 2.32 51.09 -2.02
N GLY A 170 2.39 49.79 -1.73
CA GLY A 170 3.34 48.86 -2.34
C GLY A 170 4.75 48.90 -1.73
N ASN A 171 5.56 47.92 -2.11
CA ASN A 171 6.96 47.76 -1.72
C ASN A 171 7.88 48.03 -2.92
N GLN A 172 9.15 48.36 -2.65
CA GLN A 172 10.15 48.53 -3.70
C GLN A 172 10.22 47.26 -4.58
N GLY A 173 10.19 47.44 -5.89
CA GLY A 173 10.16 46.37 -6.88
C GLY A 173 8.76 45.96 -7.34
N ASP A 174 7.70 46.43 -6.66
CA ASP A 174 6.33 46.16 -7.11
C ASP A 174 6.09 46.78 -8.49
N VAL A 175 5.43 46.00 -9.35
CA VAL A 175 4.98 46.44 -10.67
C VAL A 175 3.46 46.56 -10.64
N ALA A 176 2.95 47.67 -11.15
CA ALA A 176 1.52 47.92 -11.30
C ALA A 176 1.21 48.42 -12.71
N TRP A 177 -0.07 48.45 -13.04
CA TRP A 177 -0.53 48.87 -14.37
C TRP A 177 -1.91 49.51 -14.27
N ASP A 178 -2.19 50.39 -15.23
CA ASP A 178 -3.53 50.83 -15.59
C ASP A 178 -3.65 50.96 -17.12
N ASN A 179 -4.69 51.63 -17.61
CA ASN A 179 -4.92 51.78 -19.04
C ASN A 179 -3.87 52.65 -19.75
N ASP A 180 -3.18 53.51 -19.01
CA ASP A 180 -2.32 54.55 -19.57
C ASP A 180 -0.83 54.33 -19.26
N TYR A 181 -0.48 53.59 -18.20
CA TYR A 181 0.90 53.41 -17.76
C TYR A 181 1.21 52.02 -17.17
N ILE A 182 2.49 51.64 -17.26
CA ILE A 182 3.12 50.67 -16.36
C ILE A 182 3.87 51.45 -15.28
N TYR A 183 3.77 50.98 -14.04
CA TYR A 183 4.39 51.59 -12.87
C TYR A 183 5.39 50.63 -12.23
N VAL A 184 6.49 51.18 -11.68
CA VAL A 184 7.44 50.45 -10.84
C VAL A 184 7.69 51.26 -9.57
N LYS A 185 7.61 50.61 -8.41
CA LYS A 185 7.97 51.22 -7.13
C LYS A 185 9.49 51.17 -6.95
N THR A 186 10.15 52.33 -6.97
CA THR A 186 11.58 52.48 -6.73
C THR A 186 11.86 52.93 -5.29
N GLY A 187 13.14 53.16 -4.97
CA GLY A 187 13.52 53.74 -3.68
C GLY A 187 13.05 55.19 -3.51
N ASP A 188 12.87 55.91 -4.62
CA ASP A 188 12.47 57.32 -4.63
C ASP A 188 10.96 57.51 -4.76
N GLY A 189 10.20 56.44 -5.03
CA GLY A 189 8.75 56.49 -5.14
C GLY A 189 8.20 55.66 -6.29
N TRP A 190 6.95 55.94 -6.68
CA TRP A 190 6.38 55.37 -7.90
C TRP A 190 6.87 56.13 -9.13
N GLU A 191 7.41 55.38 -10.07
CA GLU A 191 7.78 55.84 -11.40
C GLU A 191 6.91 55.13 -12.44
N ARG A 192 6.76 55.73 -13.63
CA ARG A 192 5.87 55.22 -14.67
C ARG A 192 6.39 55.42 -16.07
N ALA A 193 6.04 54.49 -16.94
CA ALA A 193 6.24 54.58 -18.39
C ALA A 193 4.88 54.62 -19.10
N ALA A 194 4.70 55.58 -20.01
CA ALA A 194 3.45 55.74 -20.76
C ALA A 194 3.26 54.56 -21.73
N LEU A 195 2.05 54.00 -21.73
CA LEU A 195 1.60 53.07 -22.74
C LEU A 195 1.17 53.85 -23.99
N SER A 196 1.65 53.43 -25.15
CA SER A 196 1.21 53.96 -26.43
C SER A 196 0.43 52.90 -27.19
N THR A 197 -0.53 53.34 -28.01
CA THR A 197 -1.13 52.46 -29.01
C THR A 197 -0.09 52.08 -30.05
N TRP A 198 -0.12 50.83 -30.49
CA TRP A 198 0.71 50.30 -31.58
C TRP A 198 0.20 50.77 -32.94
#